data_AF-A0A2G9M780-F1
#
_entry.id   AF-A0A2G9M780-F1
#
_cell.length_a   1.000
_cell.length_b   1.000
_cell.length_c   1.000
_cell.angle_alpha   90.00
_cell.angle_beta   90.00
_cell.angle_gamma   90.00
#
_symmetry.space_group_name_H-M   'P 1'
#
loop_
_entity.id
_entity.type
_entity.pdbx_description
1 polymer ?
#
loop_
_entity_poly.entity_id
_entity_poly.type
_entity_poly.pdbx_seq_one_letter_code
_entity_poly.pdbx_strand_id
1 'polypeptide(L)'
;MRKEAKRDPKKEAAHEDEVHAAEEQGILDEETSEEKQDAMEHGDEDEDIYSDEGREKLEEDDEIDTWEEGFMEGASQAGQLGKDALTGEPLMDVEDVVEAKINGKTYRFVNEENARKFRQKMEKK
;
A
#
# COMPACT_ATOMS: atom_id res chain seq x y z
N MET A 1 43.88 -58.24 41.84
CA MET A 1 44.16 -57.58 40.54
C MET A 1 43.30 -58.24 39.47
N ARG A 2 42.70 -57.42 38.59
CA ARG A 2 41.68 -57.74 37.57
C ARG A 2 42.24 -58.43 36.32
N LYS A 3 41.36 -59.10 35.57
CA LYS A 3 41.02 -58.84 34.13
C LYS A 3 40.05 -59.95 33.67
N GLU A 4 38.73 -59.72 33.71
CA GLU A 4 37.90 -59.18 32.61
C GLU A 4 37.89 -60.07 31.34
N ALA A 5 36.97 -61.04 31.29
CA ALA A 5 36.53 -61.70 30.07
C ALA A 5 35.29 -60.96 29.55
N LYS A 6 35.49 -60.12 28.51
CA LYS A 6 34.40 -59.41 27.84
C LYS A 6 33.60 -60.41 26.99
N ARG A 7 32.28 -60.43 27.20
CA ARG A 7 31.32 -61.27 26.48
C ARG A 7 30.38 -60.37 25.68
N ASP A 8 30.21 -60.77 24.41
CA ASP A 8 29.06 -60.59 23.53
C ASP A 8 28.80 -59.19 22.96
N PRO A 9 27.94 -59.01 21.93
CA PRO A 9 27.47 -59.94 20.88
C PRO A 9 27.53 -59.33 19.45
N LYS A 10 27.12 -60.15 18.48
CA LYS A 10 26.86 -59.87 17.05
C LYS A 10 26.08 -58.55 16.79
N LYS A 11 26.50 -57.86 15.73
CA LYS A 11 25.74 -56.85 14.96
C LYS A 11 24.47 -57.50 14.39
N GLU A 12 23.30 -57.11 14.90
CA GLU A 12 22.01 -57.34 14.25
C GLU A 12 21.56 -56.07 13.53
N ALA A 13 20.81 -56.28 12.45
CA ALA A 13 20.50 -55.34 11.39
C ALA A 13 19.76 -54.08 11.90
N ALA A 14 20.19 -52.91 11.42
CA ALA A 14 19.38 -51.70 11.50
C ALA A 14 18.22 -51.86 10.50
N HIS A 15 17.06 -52.20 11.03
CA HIS A 15 15.78 -51.98 10.37
C HIS A 15 15.56 -50.47 10.37
N GLU A 16 15.54 -49.84 9.20
CA GLU A 16 15.11 -48.46 9.04
C GLU A 16 13.60 -48.44 9.30
N ASP A 17 13.21 -48.18 10.54
CA ASP A 17 11.83 -47.83 10.87
C ASP A 17 11.60 -46.39 10.37
N GLU A 18 11.16 -46.25 9.12
CA GLU A 18 10.42 -45.05 8.69
C GLU A 18 9.12 -45.01 9.50
N VAL A 19 9.14 -44.22 10.56
CA VAL A 19 7.98 -43.96 11.40
C VAL A 19 7.05 -43.03 10.63
N HIS A 20 6.16 -43.59 9.81
CA HIS A 20 5.06 -42.81 9.24
C HIS A 20 4.03 -42.53 10.35
N ALA A 21 3.87 -41.25 10.70
CA ALA A 21 2.83 -40.82 11.63
C ALA A 21 1.45 -41.21 11.07
N ALA A 22 0.57 -41.73 11.93
CA ALA A 22 -0.76 -42.14 11.52
C ALA A 22 -1.61 -40.91 11.14
N GLU A 23 -2.27 -40.95 9.97
CA GLU A 23 -3.12 -39.88 9.43
C GLU A 23 -4.18 -39.35 10.44
N GLU A 24 -4.61 -40.17 11.41
CA GLU A 24 -5.55 -39.76 12.47
C GLU A 24 -5.00 -38.71 13.44
N GLN A 25 -3.68 -38.47 13.50
CA GLN A 25 -3.11 -37.45 14.39
C GLN A 25 -3.21 -36.02 13.84
N GLY A 26 -3.77 -35.83 12.64
CA GLY A 26 -3.97 -34.51 12.05
C GLY A 26 -2.66 -33.77 11.76
N ILE A 27 -1.53 -34.47 11.78
CA ILE A 27 -0.25 -33.98 11.28
C ILE A 27 -0.33 -34.18 9.77
N LEU A 28 -0.96 -33.22 9.08
CA LEU A 28 -0.85 -33.11 7.63
C LEU A 28 0.62 -32.92 7.26
N ASP A 29 0.98 -33.35 6.05
CA ASP A 29 2.27 -33.00 5.45
C ASP A 29 2.47 -31.47 5.53
N GLU A 30 3.64 -31.03 5.99
CA GLU A 30 3.98 -29.60 5.99
C GLU A 30 3.91 -29.10 4.54
N GLU A 31 3.01 -28.14 4.28
CA GLU A 31 2.93 -27.45 3.00
C GLU A 31 4.30 -26.87 2.66
N THR A 32 4.74 -27.14 1.43
CA THR A 32 6.00 -26.66 0.92
C THR A 32 5.98 -25.13 0.83
N SER A 33 7.16 -24.51 0.86
CA SER A 33 7.30 -23.06 0.72
C SER A 33 6.66 -22.52 -0.57
N GLU A 34 6.62 -23.31 -1.64
CA GLU A 34 5.95 -22.96 -2.90
C GLU A 34 4.42 -22.96 -2.74
N GLU A 35 3.84 -23.98 -2.09
CA GLU A 35 2.39 -24.07 -1.86
C GLU A 35 1.86 -22.91 -1.00
N LYS A 36 2.61 -22.50 0.02
CA LYS A 36 2.26 -21.34 0.85
C LYS A 36 2.34 -20.02 0.10
N GLN A 37 3.36 -19.87 -0.75
CA GLN A 37 3.50 -18.66 -1.56
C GLN A 37 2.35 -18.50 -2.55
N ASP A 38 1.97 -19.59 -3.23
CA ASP A 38 0.83 -19.61 -4.14
C ASP A 38 -0.50 -19.34 -3.41
N ALA A 39 -0.67 -19.89 -2.20
CA ALA A 39 -1.86 -19.64 -1.38
C ALA A 39 -1.98 -18.18 -0.94
N MET A 40 -0.87 -17.53 -0.58
CA MET A 40 -0.84 -16.08 -0.29
C MET A 40 -1.11 -15.24 -1.54
N GLU A 41 -0.55 -15.60 -2.71
CA GLU A 41 -0.78 -14.88 -3.97
C GLU A 41 -2.26 -14.94 -4.41
N HIS A 42 -2.92 -16.10 -4.21
CA HIS A 42 -4.32 -16.29 -4.54
C HIS A 42 -5.30 -15.82 -3.45
N GLY A 43 -4.79 -15.42 -2.28
CA GLY A 43 -5.59 -14.95 -1.14
C GLY A 43 -6.34 -16.07 -0.41
N ASP A 44 -5.85 -17.31 -0.51
CA ASP A 44 -6.35 -18.46 0.25
C ASP A 44 -5.81 -18.45 1.71
N GLU A 45 -4.68 -17.77 1.93
CA GLU A 45 -4.07 -17.55 3.25
C GLU A 45 -3.69 -16.07 3.46
N ASP A 46 -3.91 -15.55 4.66
CA ASP A 46 -3.55 -14.17 5.03
C ASP A 46 -2.04 -14.06 5.28
N GLU A 47 -1.41 -12.99 4.78
CA GLU A 47 0.01 -12.71 5.04
C GLU A 47 0.27 -12.34 6.51
N ASP A 48 1.16 -13.09 7.16
CA ASP A 48 1.65 -12.76 8.49
C ASP A 48 2.74 -11.68 8.42
N ILE A 49 2.34 -10.43 8.66
CA ILE A 49 3.25 -9.26 8.69
C ILE A 49 4.33 -9.31 9.77
N TYR A 50 4.22 -10.20 10.76
CA TYR A 50 5.23 -10.36 11.81
C TYR A 50 6.26 -11.45 11.50
N SER A 51 6.07 -12.18 10.40
CA SER A 51 7.09 -13.07 9.84
C SER A 51 8.20 -12.25 9.15
N ASP A 52 9.40 -12.84 9.03
CA ASP A 52 10.51 -12.19 8.33
C ASP A 52 10.16 -11.93 6.85
N GLU A 53 9.43 -12.86 6.22
CA GLU A 53 8.99 -12.80 4.81
C GLU A 53 7.89 -11.74 4.59
N GLY A 54 6.87 -11.72 5.45
CA GLY A 54 5.81 -10.70 5.39
C GLY A 54 6.32 -9.29 5.64
N ARG A 55 7.41 -9.15 6.42
CA ARG A 55 8.07 -7.87 6.63
C ARG A 55 8.85 -7.40 5.40
N GLU A 56 9.55 -8.29 4.71
CA GLU A 56 10.27 -7.97 3.46
C GLU A 56 9.29 -7.50 2.38
N LYS A 57 8.16 -8.19 2.23
CA LYS A 57 7.12 -7.81 1.25
C LYS A 57 6.52 -6.42 1.50
N LEU A 58 6.32 -6.05 2.77
CA LEU A 58 5.86 -4.69 3.14
C LEU A 58 6.87 -3.59 2.78
N GLU A 59 8.17 -3.91 2.75
CA GLU A 59 9.21 -2.97 2.33
C GLU A 59 9.27 -2.84 0.80
N GLU A 60 8.88 -3.87 0.04
CA GLU A 60 8.80 -3.84 -1.43
C GLU A 60 7.59 -3.04 -1.95
N ASP A 61 6.43 -3.13 -1.29
CA ASP A 61 5.20 -2.42 -1.66
C ASP A 61 5.16 -0.94 -1.17
N ASP A 62 6.24 -0.41 -0.59
CA ASP A 62 6.35 1.01 -0.21
C ASP A 62 6.68 1.93 -1.41
N GLU A 63 6.96 1.35 -2.58
CA GLU A 63 7.15 2.10 -3.83
C GLU A 63 5.80 2.60 -4.35
N ILE A 64 5.56 3.91 -4.21
CA ILE A 64 4.36 4.57 -4.72
C ILE A 64 4.44 4.66 -6.24
N ASP A 65 3.45 4.11 -6.93
CA ASP A 65 3.35 4.26 -8.38
C ASP A 65 3.07 5.72 -8.78
N THR A 66 3.53 6.13 -9.98
CA THR A 66 3.30 7.50 -10.49
C THR A 66 1.82 7.92 -10.53
N TRP A 67 0.88 6.97 -10.69
CA TRP A 67 -0.55 7.27 -10.67
C TRP A 67 -1.08 7.47 -9.25
N GLU A 68 -0.52 6.76 -8.27
CA GLU A 68 -0.84 6.92 -6.84
C GLU A 68 -0.28 8.24 -6.31
N GLU A 69 0.92 8.62 -6.74
CA GLU A 69 1.48 9.96 -6.46
C GLU A 69 0.53 11.07 -6.94
N GLY A 70 -0.02 10.92 -8.16
CA GLY A 70 -0.98 11.88 -8.72
C GLY A 70 -2.31 11.93 -7.96
N PHE A 71 -2.73 10.80 -7.37
CA PHE A 71 -3.91 10.77 -6.50
C PHE A 71 -3.61 11.42 -5.14
N MET A 72 -2.45 11.17 -4.55
CA MET A 72 -1.99 11.76 -3.30
C MET A 72 -1.78 13.29 -3.41
N GLU A 73 -1.31 13.79 -4.55
CA GLU A 73 -1.18 15.22 -4.82
C GLU A 73 -2.54 15.95 -4.76
N GLY A 74 -3.62 15.23 -5.07
CA GLY A 74 -4.97 15.77 -5.15
C GLY A 74 -5.13 16.78 -6.30
N ALA A 75 -6.37 17.21 -6.55
CA ALA A 75 -6.65 18.23 -7.55
C ALA A 75 -6.20 19.61 -7.02
N SER A 76 -4.91 19.91 -7.13
CA SER A 76 -4.26 21.04 -6.45
C SER A 76 -4.87 22.41 -6.78
N GLN A 77 -5.52 22.59 -7.94
CA GLN A 77 -6.10 23.89 -8.35
C GLN A 77 -7.35 23.83 -9.25
N ALA A 78 -7.73 22.66 -9.77
CA ALA A 78 -8.77 22.58 -10.81
C ALA A 78 -10.15 23.05 -10.32
N GLY A 79 -10.50 22.80 -9.05
CA GLY A 79 -11.78 23.21 -8.48
C GLY A 79 -11.94 24.70 -8.21
N GLN A 80 -10.84 25.47 -8.20
CA GLN A 80 -10.86 26.90 -7.87
C GLN A 80 -11.21 27.78 -9.07
N LEU A 81 -10.96 27.30 -10.28
CA LEU A 81 -11.36 27.96 -11.53
C LEU A 81 -12.85 27.79 -11.86
N GLY A 82 -13.57 26.93 -11.13
CA GLY A 82 -15.02 26.78 -11.25
C GLY A 82 -15.82 27.74 -10.38
N LYS A 83 -15.14 28.62 -9.62
CA LYS A 83 -15.75 29.51 -8.63
C LYS A 83 -15.23 30.94 -8.78
N ASP A 84 -16.04 31.91 -8.38
CA ASP A 84 -15.62 33.31 -8.27
C ASP A 84 -14.50 33.44 -7.22
N ALA A 85 -13.39 34.08 -7.59
CA ALA A 85 -12.25 34.19 -6.68
C ALA A 85 -12.48 35.14 -5.50
N LEU A 86 -13.45 36.06 -5.59
CA LEU A 86 -13.86 36.95 -4.50
C LEU A 86 -14.95 36.35 -3.62
N THR A 87 -16.04 35.84 -4.23
CA THR A 87 -17.23 35.38 -3.49
C THR A 87 -17.22 33.88 -3.22
N GLY A 88 -16.52 33.09 -4.03
CA GLY A 88 -16.52 31.63 -3.97
C GLY A 88 -17.75 30.97 -4.59
N GLU A 89 -18.65 31.76 -5.20
CA GLU A 89 -19.86 31.25 -5.86
C GLU A 89 -19.49 30.46 -7.12
N PRO A 90 -20.20 29.34 -7.42
CA PRO A 90 -19.97 28.58 -8.64
C PRO A 90 -20.23 29.42 -9.90
N LEU A 91 -19.40 29.24 -10.92
CA LEU A 91 -19.52 29.93 -12.20
C LEU A 91 -20.29 29.13 -13.26
N MET A 92 -21.00 28.07 -12.87
CA MET A 92 -21.68 27.17 -13.81
C MET A 92 -22.86 27.84 -14.53
N ASP A 93 -23.54 28.79 -13.88
CA ASP A 93 -24.75 29.44 -14.39
C ASP A 93 -24.50 30.86 -14.94
N VAL A 94 -23.22 31.25 -15.10
CA VAL A 94 -22.84 32.59 -15.54
C VAL A 94 -22.51 32.55 -17.03
N GLU A 95 -23.23 33.33 -17.83
CA GLU A 95 -23.00 33.42 -19.29
C GLU A 95 -21.66 34.07 -19.61
N ASP A 96 -21.32 35.18 -18.93
CA ASP A 96 -20.10 35.96 -19.15
C ASP A 96 -19.19 35.92 -17.92
N VAL A 97 -18.19 35.06 -17.96
CA VAL A 97 -17.16 34.98 -16.90
C VAL A 97 -16.04 35.97 -17.19
N VAL A 98 -15.69 36.78 -16.18
CA VAL A 98 -14.58 37.73 -16.27
C VAL A 98 -13.29 37.06 -15.78
N GLU A 99 -12.29 36.94 -16.63
CA GLU A 99 -10.95 36.44 -16.25
C GLU A 99 -9.95 37.59 -16.05
N ALA A 100 -9.19 37.55 -14.96
CA ALA A 100 -8.15 38.54 -14.69
C ALA A 100 -6.86 37.91 -14.13
N LYS A 101 -5.71 38.38 -14.62
CA LYS A 101 -4.39 37.95 -14.13
C LYS A 101 -3.90 38.91 -13.04
N ILE A 102 -3.73 38.40 -11.82
CA ILE A 102 -3.32 39.16 -10.63
C ILE A 102 -2.16 38.42 -9.97
N ASN A 103 -1.02 39.09 -9.76
CA ASN A 103 0.20 38.50 -9.19
C ASN A 103 0.67 37.22 -9.90
N GLY A 104 0.56 37.19 -11.23
CA GLY A 104 0.96 36.05 -12.04
C GLY A 104 -0.04 34.89 -12.10
N LYS A 105 -1.09 34.89 -11.26
CA LYS A 105 -2.15 33.87 -11.23
C LYS A 105 -3.40 34.36 -11.96
N THR A 106 -4.08 33.45 -12.66
CA THR A 106 -5.36 33.74 -13.33
C THR A 106 -6.51 33.45 -12.37
N TYR A 107 -7.44 34.39 -12.29
CA TYR A 107 -8.65 34.30 -11.45
C TYR A 107 -9.89 34.56 -12.31
N ARG A 108 -11.02 33.98 -11.91
CA ARG A 108 -12.32 34.13 -12.58
C ARG A 108 -13.35 34.75 -11.66
N PHE A 109 -14.29 35.51 -12.24
CA PHE A 109 -15.29 36.28 -11.51
C PHE A 109 -16.63 36.27 -12.25
N VAL A 110 -17.71 36.38 -11.48
CA VAL A 110 -19.08 36.53 -11.99
C VAL A 110 -19.25 37.87 -12.73
N ASN A 111 -18.50 38.89 -12.35
CA ASN A 111 -18.57 40.24 -12.95
C ASN A 111 -17.28 41.04 -12.74
N GLU A 112 -17.18 42.17 -13.44
CA GLU A 112 -16.02 43.06 -13.41
C GLU A 112 -15.85 43.76 -12.04
N GLU A 113 -16.94 43.99 -11.30
CA GLU A 113 -16.88 44.62 -9.98
C GLU A 113 -16.14 43.73 -8.97
N ASN A 114 -16.39 42.41 -9.00
CA ASN A 114 -15.72 41.42 -8.17
C ASN A 114 -14.23 41.36 -8.51
N ALA A 115 -13.88 41.35 -9.80
CA ALA A 115 -12.49 41.39 -10.25
C ALA A 115 -11.75 42.62 -9.70
N ARG A 116 -12.37 43.80 -9.78
CA ARG A 116 -11.80 45.05 -9.27
C ARG A 116 -11.62 45.05 -7.76
N LYS A 117 -12.63 44.62 -7.00
CA LYS A 117 -12.56 44.52 -5.53
C LYS A 117 -11.48 43.55 -5.09
N PHE A 118 -11.38 42.40 -5.76
CA PHE A 118 -10.36 41.40 -5.49
C PHE A 118 -8.95 41.95 -5.73
N ARG A 119 -8.74 42.67 -6.85
CA ARG A 119 -7.47 43.34 -7.15
C ARG A 119 -7.06 44.33 -6.05
N GLN A 120 -7.99 45.20 -5.64
CA GLN A 120 -7.74 46.16 -4.55
C GLN A 120 -7.42 45.49 -3.22
N LYS A 121 -8.04 44.34 -2.93
CA LYS A 121 -7.75 43.55 -1.72
C LYS A 121 -6.34 42.96 -1.75
N MET A 122 -5.88 42.55 -2.93
CA MET A 122 -4.53 42.00 -3.13
C MET A 122 -3.44 43.08 -3.14
N GLU A 123 -3.75 44.30 -3.58
CA GLU A 123 -2.82 45.44 -3.56
C GLU A 123 -2.63 46.07 -2.17
N LYS A 124 -3.62 45.93 -1.28
CA LYS A 124 -3.56 46.42 0.12
C LYS A 124 -2.85 45.48 1.08
N LYS A 125 -2.42 44.30 0.61
CA LYS A 125 -1.86 43.22 1.43
C LYS A 125 -0.37 43.10 1.16
#